data_AF-A0AAN8JC86-F1
#
_entry.id   AF-A0AAN8JC86-F1
#
_cell.length_a   1.000
_cell.length_b   1.000
_cell.length_c   1.000
_cell.angle_alpha   90.00
_cell.angle_beta   90.00
_cell.angle_gamma   90.00
#
_symmetry.space_group_name_H-M   'P 1'
#
loop_
_entity.id
_entity.type
_entity.pdbx_description
1 polymer ?
#
loop_
_entity_poly.entity_id
_entity_poly.type
_entity_poly.pdbx_seq_one_letter_code
_entity_poly.pdbx_strand_id
1 'polypeptide(L)'
;MSGTWSPFDCLPFSGCDKRSVCGGDATAGGEYWVFSGTLDAWVKTYCHSQNNGEFITLHDINKFSVSIFLKDPTTCAGVPVSPPLADMGFTEFQKVRVTFSQQRIDIDRFGHASSTLKRQNFGSAGDCVDNDINDTNSDCELIARFVINTYGTGLRIKSSVTWETWGVGGRVGNITWSQDGHSIEGYCGSVVGCGGCQPTEILIERDPNYTPPYDHDSATLIKCKAPAPIGNV
;
A
#
# COMPACT_ATOMS: atom_id res chain seq x y z
N MET A 1 6.65 -49.84 -15.68
CA MET A 1 5.33 -49.24 -15.40
C MET A 1 5.18 -48.04 -16.35
N SER A 2 4.33 -48.14 -17.38
CA SER A 2 4.05 -47.04 -18.30
C SER A 2 2.69 -46.44 -17.95
N GLY A 3 2.69 -45.34 -17.19
CA GLY A 3 1.48 -44.56 -16.93
C GLY A 3 1.27 -43.56 -18.05
N THR A 4 0.21 -43.73 -18.83
CA THR A 4 -0.34 -42.68 -19.70
C THR A 4 -1.05 -41.66 -18.81
N TRP A 5 -0.45 -40.48 -18.66
CA TRP A 5 -1.08 -39.34 -17.99
C TRP A 5 -2.09 -38.69 -18.94
N SER A 6 -3.25 -38.27 -18.43
CA SER A 6 -4.17 -37.43 -19.19
C SER A 6 -3.49 -36.09 -19.53
N PRO A 7 -3.69 -35.54 -20.75
CA PRO A 7 -3.16 -34.23 -21.10
C PRO A 7 -3.68 -33.18 -20.11
N PHE A 8 -2.77 -32.34 -19.62
CA PHE A 8 -3.07 -31.23 -18.72
C PHE A 8 -2.33 -29.99 -19.21
N ASP A 9 -2.95 -28.83 -19.01
CA ASP A 9 -2.33 -27.55 -19.29
C ASP A 9 -1.70 -26.99 -18.02
N CYS A 10 -0.47 -26.49 -18.16
CA CYS A 10 0.18 -25.72 -17.12
C CYS A 10 -0.36 -24.29 -17.18
N LEU A 11 -1.16 -23.91 -16.21
CA LEU A 11 -1.63 -22.54 -16.07
C LEU A 11 -0.73 -21.77 -15.10
N PRO A 12 -0.48 -20.47 -15.36
CA PRO A 12 0.25 -19.64 -14.42
C PRO A 12 -0.56 -19.47 -13.14
N PHE A 13 0.12 -19.42 -11.99
CA PHE A 13 -0.51 -19.10 -10.72
C PHE A 13 -0.89 -17.62 -10.72
N SER A 14 -2.16 -17.32 -10.95
CA SER A 14 -2.64 -15.96 -11.23
C SER A 14 -3.29 -15.25 -10.04
N GLY A 15 -3.27 -15.86 -8.86
CA GLY A 15 -3.78 -15.20 -7.66
C GLY A 15 -3.83 -16.08 -6.43
N CYS A 16 -3.79 -15.44 -5.26
CA CYS A 16 -3.73 -16.12 -3.96
C CYS A 16 -4.96 -16.98 -3.65
N ASP A 17 -6.11 -16.69 -4.28
CA ASP A 17 -7.33 -17.49 -4.18
C ASP A 17 -7.22 -18.86 -4.87
N LYS A 18 -6.29 -19.03 -5.81
CA LYS A 18 -6.07 -20.29 -6.53
C LYS A 18 -5.13 -21.26 -5.82
N ARG A 19 -4.57 -20.87 -4.68
CA ARG A 19 -3.48 -21.60 -4.01
C ARG A 19 -3.84 -23.05 -3.69
N SER A 20 -5.02 -23.29 -3.14
CA SER A 20 -5.49 -24.65 -2.81
C SER A 20 -5.64 -25.54 -4.05
N VAL A 21 -6.12 -24.98 -5.16
CA VAL A 21 -6.34 -25.71 -6.42
C VAL A 21 -5.02 -25.99 -7.14
N CYS A 22 -4.03 -25.10 -6.99
CA CYS A 22 -2.72 -25.24 -7.62
C CYS A 22 -1.72 -26.04 -6.78
N GLY A 23 -2.16 -26.67 -5.69
CA GLY A 23 -1.31 -27.51 -4.83
C GLY A 23 -0.41 -26.75 -3.86
N GLY A 24 -0.69 -25.48 -3.60
CA GLY A 24 -0.07 -24.70 -2.53
C GLY A 24 -0.78 -24.88 -1.19
N ASP A 25 -0.06 -24.63 -0.09
CA ASP A 25 -0.65 -24.64 1.25
C ASP A 25 -1.53 -23.40 1.45
N ALA A 26 -2.85 -23.60 1.47
CA ALA A 26 -3.82 -22.53 1.66
C ALA A 26 -3.93 -22.06 3.12
N THR A 27 -3.33 -22.79 4.07
CA THR A 27 -3.46 -22.52 5.52
C THR A 27 -2.30 -21.70 6.08
N ALA A 28 -1.15 -21.69 5.41
CA ALA A 28 0.00 -20.87 5.75
C ALA A 28 0.05 -19.59 4.89
N GLY A 29 0.49 -18.47 5.47
CA GLY A 29 0.81 -17.27 4.69
C GLY A 29 2.21 -17.38 4.09
N GLY A 30 2.47 -16.75 2.94
CA GLY A 30 3.78 -16.86 2.30
C GLY A 30 3.97 -15.99 1.08
N GLU A 31 5.22 -15.87 0.64
CA GLU A 31 5.62 -15.16 -0.59
C GLU A 31 5.53 -16.10 -1.80
N TYR A 32 4.87 -15.65 -2.85
CA TYR A 32 4.67 -16.41 -4.09
C TYR A 32 4.95 -15.55 -5.32
N TRP A 33 5.39 -16.19 -6.39
CA TRP A 33 5.39 -15.58 -7.72
C TRP A 33 3.99 -15.71 -8.31
N VAL A 34 3.28 -14.59 -8.43
CA VAL A 34 1.92 -14.52 -8.99
C VAL A 34 1.98 -13.84 -10.36
N PHE A 35 1.43 -14.47 -11.39
CA PHE A 35 1.32 -13.87 -12.70
C PHE A 35 0.09 -12.96 -12.77
N SER A 36 0.32 -11.66 -12.97
CA SER A 36 -0.74 -10.69 -13.22
C SER A 36 -0.90 -10.48 -14.72
N GLY A 37 -2.04 -10.90 -15.28
CA GLY A 37 -2.36 -10.65 -16.69
C GLY A 37 -2.52 -9.14 -17.00
N THR A 38 -2.98 -8.34 -16.03
CA THR A 38 -3.14 -6.89 -16.19
C THR A 38 -1.79 -6.15 -16.22
N LEU A 39 -0.78 -6.67 -15.52
CA LEU A 39 0.59 -6.13 -15.56
C LEU A 39 1.48 -6.84 -16.58
N ASP A 40 0.98 -7.92 -17.18
CA ASP A 40 1.71 -8.86 -18.03
C ASP A 40 3.07 -9.28 -17.43
N ALA A 41 3.05 -9.66 -16.15
CA ALA A 41 4.28 -9.96 -15.40
C ALA A 41 4.08 -10.88 -14.20
N TRP A 42 5.16 -11.54 -13.82
CA TRP A 42 5.29 -12.19 -12.52
C TRP A 42 5.63 -11.15 -11.45
N VAL A 43 4.82 -11.13 -10.39
CA VAL A 43 4.96 -10.22 -9.27
C VAL A 43 5.13 -11.03 -8.00
N LYS A 44 6.15 -10.69 -7.22
CA LYS A 44 6.35 -11.25 -5.89
C LYS A 44 5.23 -10.75 -4.96
N THR A 45 4.41 -11.67 -4.52
CA THR A 45 3.15 -11.39 -3.82
C THR A 45 3.06 -12.24 -2.57
N TYR A 46 2.81 -11.59 -1.44
CA TYR A 46 2.48 -12.28 -0.21
C TYR A 46 1.00 -12.66 -0.21
N CYS A 47 0.72 -13.95 -0.11
CA CYS A 47 -0.62 -14.48 0.09
C CYS A 47 -0.93 -14.63 1.58
N HIS A 48 -1.96 -13.93 2.05
CA HIS A 48 -2.39 -14.01 3.44
C HIS A 48 -3.04 -15.37 3.77
N SER A 49 -2.82 -15.88 4.99
CA SER A 49 -3.30 -17.21 5.41
C SER A 49 -4.81 -17.29 5.56
N GLN A 50 -5.49 -16.20 5.94
CA GLN A 50 -6.89 -16.26 6.36
C GLN A 50 -7.92 -15.72 5.36
N ASN A 51 -7.50 -14.97 4.33
CA ASN A 51 -8.46 -14.25 3.46
C ASN A 51 -8.05 -14.17 1.99
N ASN A 52 -7.12 -15.03 1.54
CA ASN A 52 -6.60 -15.05 0.15
C ASN A 52 -6.19 -13.67 -0.39
N GLY A 53 -5.93 -12.70 0.50
CA GLY A 53 -5.56 -11.35 0.11
C GLY A 53 -4.14 -11.33 -0.45
N GLU A 54 -3.97 -10.56 -1.52
CA GLU A 54 -2.68 -10.31 -2.16
C GLU A 54 -2.06 -9.06 -1.54
N PHE A 55 -0.81 -9.19 -1.11
CA PHE A 55 -0.05 -8.08 -0.56
C PHE A 55 1.30 -7.98 -1.23
N ILE A 56 1.80 -6.76 -1.36
CA ILE A 56 3.19 -6.50 -1.75
C ILE A 56 3.99 -6.23 -0.49
N THR A 57 5.06 -6.99 -0.30
CA THR A 57 6.03 -6.73 0.76
C THR A 57 6.90 -5.54 0.38
N LEU A 58 6.91 -4.53 1.25
CA LEU A 58 7.71 -3.33 1.08
C LEU A 58 9.11 -3.60 1.62
N HIS A 59 10.15 -3.12 0.92
CA HIS A 59 11.52 -3.27 1.39
C HIS A 59 11.78 -2.38 2.62
N ASP A 60 11.30 -1.14 2.54
CA ASP A 60 11.37 -0.16 3.62
C ASP A 60 10.00 0.04 4.29
N ILE A 61 10.01 0.33 5.58
CA ILE A 61 8.79 0.68 6.32
C ILE A 61 8.25 2.00 5.79
N ASN A 62 7.01 1.97 5.31
CA ASN A 62 6.30 3.16 4.86
C ASN A 62 5.49 3.73 6.04
N LYS A 63 5.71 5.00 6.38
CA LYS A 63 5.15 5.65 7.58
C LYS A 63 4.18 6.76 7.23
N PHE A 64 3.05 6.80 7.93
CA PHE A 64 1.91 7.71 7.72
C PHE A 64 1.46 8.27 9.06
N SER A 65 1.06 9.54 9.10
CA SER A 65 0.79 10.21 10.37
C SER A 65 -0.33 11.21 10.33
N VAL A 66 -1.13 11.22 11.39
CA VAL A 66 -1.75 12.46 11.88
C VAL A 66 -1.04 12.87 13.16
N SER A 67 -0.46 14.07 13.21
CA SER A 67 0.39 14.52 14.33
C SER A 67 -0.32 14.36 15.67
N ILE A 68 0.40 13.84 16.67
CA ILE A 68 -0.09 13.65 18.04
C ILE A 68 0.00 14.92 18.89
N PHE A 69 0.36 16.04 18.27
CA PHE A 69 0.44 17.35 18.89
C PHE A 69 -0.57 18.28 18.20
N LEU A 70 -1.10 19.24 18.95
CA LEU A 70 -1.70 20.41 18.33
C LEU A 70 -0.60 21.30 17.79
N LYS A 71 -0.79 21.85 16.61
CA LYS A 71 0.09 22.91 16.11
C LYS A 71 -0.32 24.24 16.72
N ASP A 72 0.61 24.91 17.39
CA ASP A 72 0.44 26.29 17.83
C ASP A 72 0.52 27.23 16.60
N PRO A 73 -0.52 28.04 16.32
CA PRO A 73 -0.60 28.86 15.11
C PRO A 73 0.33 30.09 15.12
N THR A 74 0.89 30.45 16.27
CA THR A 74 1.78 31.62 16.42
C THR A 74 3.25 31.22 16.36
N THR A 75 3.59 30.11 17.00
CA THR A 75 4.98 29.62 17.16
C THR A 75 5.30 28.43 16.26
N CYS A 76 4.29 27.84 15.62
CA CYS A 76 4.37 26.60 14.84
C CYS A 76 4.86 25.39 15.65
N ALA A 77 4.92 25.50 16.99
CA ALA A 77 5.38 24.44 17.86
C ALA A 77 4.29 23.38 18.07
N GLY A 78 4.70 22.13 18.26
CA GLY A 78 3.81 21.07 18.69
C GLY A 78 3.48 21.19 20.18
N VAL A 79 2.21 21.39 20.50
CA VAL A 79 1.66 21.41 21.85
C VAL A 79 1.07 20.04 22.18
N PRO A 80 1.57 19.34 23.22
CA PRO A 80 1.03 18.04 23.62
C PRO A 80 -0.43 18.15 24.05
N VAL A 81 -1.26 17.17 23.64
CA VAL A 81 -2.66 17.07 24.09
C VAL A 81 -2.85 15.82 24.93
N SER A 82 -3.53 15.97 26.07
CA SER A 82 -3.93 14.86 26.92
C SER A 82 -5.39 15.03 27.37
N PRO A 83 -6.31 14.12 26.96
CA PRO A 83 -6.07 12.94 26.12
C PRO A 83 -5.83 13.31 24.64
N PRO A 84 -5.12 12.46 23.85
CA PRO A 84 -4.98 12.66 22.40
C PRO A 84 -6.33 12.78 21.69
N LEU A 85 -6.39 13.59 20.63
CA LEU A 85 -7.59 13.71 19.80
C LEU A 85 -7.82 12.44 19.00
N ALA A 86 -9.10 12.14 18.71
CA ALA A 86 -9.51 10.90 18.09
C ALA A 86 -8.86 10.64 16.72
N ASP A 87 -8.51 11.69 15.97
CA ASP A 87 -7.91 11.58 14.64
C ASP A 87 -6.39 11.36 14.63
N MET A 88 -5.73 11.59 15.77
CA MET A 88 -4.28 11.51 15.90
C MET A 88 -3.77 10.07 15.87
N GLY A 89 -2.62 9.85 15.25
CA GLY A 89 -1.96 8.56 15.27
C GLY A 89 -0.96 8.35 14.14
N PHE A 90 -0.28 7.21 14.20
CA PHE A 90 0.69 6.82 13.19
C PHE A 90 0.40 5.40 12.73
N THR A 91 0.64 5.13 11.46
CA THR A 91 0.61 3.79 10.90
C THR A 91 1.87 3.53 10.08
N GLU A 92 2.46 2.36 10.29
CA GLU A 92 3.63 1.85 9.58
C GLU A 92 3.24 0.57 8.85
N PHE A 93 3.44 0.54 7.53
CA PHE A 93 3.10 -0.62 6.71
C PHE A 93 4.37 -1.37 6.33
N GLN A 94 4.37 -2.68 6.58
CA GLN A 94 5.40 -3.61 6.06
C GLN A 94 4.91 -4.33 4.80
N LYS A 95 3.60 -4.47 4.63
CA LYS A 95 2.99 -4.94 3.39
C LYS A 95 1.74 -4.13 3.08
N VAL A 96 1.47 -3.91 1.80
CA VAL A 96 0.27 -3.22 1.32
C VAL A 96 -0.60 -4.16 0.53
N ARG A 97 -1.91 -4.09 0.76
CA ARG A 97 -2.86 -4.91 -0.01
C ARG A 97 -2.96 -4.37 -1.42
N VAL A 98 -2.94 -5.26 -2.41
CA VAL A 98 -3.09 -4.91 -3.81
C VAL A 98 -4.27 -5.61 -4.44
N THR A 99 -4.83 -4.97 -5.46
CA THR A 99 -5.79 -5.56 -6.38
C THR A 99 -5.21 -5.44 -7.79
N PHE A 100 -4.59 -6.51 -8.29
CA PHE A 100 -3.88 -6.49 -9.58
C PHE A 100 -4.80 -6.22 -10.77
N SER A 101 -6.04 -6.70 -10.73
CA SER A 101 -7.03 -6.45 -11.79
C SER A 101 -7.35 -4.98 -11.98
N GLN A 102 -7.20 -4.17 -10.92
CA GLN A 102 -7.41 -2.72 -10.90
C GLN A 102 -6.09 -1.95 -10.89
N GLN A 103 -4.95 -2.64 -10.84
CA GLN A 103 -3.62 -2.05 -10.66
C GLN A 103 -3.59 -1.04 -9.51
N ARG A 104 -4.13 -1.44 -8.34
CA ARG A 104 -4.37 -0.53 -7.21
C ARG A 104 -3.81 -1.07 -5.89
N ILE A 105 -3.31 -0.17 -5.04
CA ILE A 105 -3.09 -0.42 -3.61
C ILE A 105 -4.35 -0.02 -2.82
N ASP A 106 -4.85 -0.94 -2.00
CA ASP A 106 -5.98 -0.67 -1.11
C ASP A 106 -5.50 0.05 0.15
N ILE A 107 -5.80 1.36 0.23
CA ILE A 107 -5.20 2.27 1.23
C ILE A 107 -5.69 2.06 2.67
N ASP A 108 -6.83 1.39 2.86
CA ASP A 108 -7.53 1.20 4.13
C ASP A 108 -7.39 -0.24 4.67
N ARG A 109 -6.32 -0.95 4.27
CA ARG A 109 -6.10 -2.37 4.57
C ARG A 109 -4.88 -2.58 5.44
N PHE A 110 -5.13 -2.73 6.74
CA PHE A 110 -4.11 -2.73 7.80
C PHE A 110 -3.59 -4.13 8.21
N GLY A 111 -3.77 -5.16 7.39
CA GLY A 111 -3.46 -6.55 7.76
C GLY A 111 -1.99 -6.80 8.14
N HIS A 112 -1.08 -5.96 7.64
CA HIS A 112 0.35 -5.99 7.93
C HIS A 112 0.85 -4.58 8.23
N ALA A 113 0.14 -3.89 9.12
CA ALA A 113 0.50 -2.56 9.57
C ALA A 113 0.52 -2.50 11.10
N SER A 114 1.50 -1.82 11.66
CA SER A 114 1.54 -1.40 13.07
C SER A 114 0.94 -0.01 13.19
N SER A 115 0.21 0.27 14.28
CA SER A 115 -0.36 1.60 14.49
C SER A 115 -0.34 2.01 15.94
N THR A 116 -0.25 3.32 16.17
CA THR A 116 -0.38 3.96 17.47
C THR A 116 -1.54 4.94 17.41
N LEU A 117 -2.45 4.88 18.39
CA LEU A 117 -3.72 5.63 18.41
C LEU A 117 -4.61 5.29 17.20
N LYS A 118 -5.04 6.27 16.39
CA LYS A 118 -5.86 6.02 15.19
C LYS A 118 -5.00 5.53 14.03
N ARG A 119 -5.55 4.56 13.30
CA ARG A 119 -4.98 4.05 12.05
C ARG A 119 -5.06 5.11 10.94
N GLN A 120 -3.96 5.28 10.22
CA GLN A 120 -3.81 6.22 9.10
C GLN A 120 -3.70 5.46 7.79
N ASN A 121 -4.51 5.84 6.81
CA ASN A 121 -4.52 5.20 5.49
C ASN A 121 -3.15 5.30 4.81
N PHE A 122 -2.82 4.31 3.97
CA PHE A 122 -1.62 4.36 3.16
C PHE A 122 -1.63 5.58 2.23
N GLY A 123 -0.57 6.38 2.28
CA GLY A 123 -0.45 7.65 1.55
C GLY A 123 -1.07 8.87 2.23
N SER A 124 -1.65 8.74 3.42
CA SER A 124 -2.31 9.85 4.12
C SER A 124 -1.42 10.55 5.15
N ALA A 125 -1.66 11.85 5.35
CA ALA A 125 -1.08 12.62 6.44
C ALA A 125 -2.02 13.74 6.89
N GLY A 126 -1.88 14.24 8.12
CA GLY A 126 -2.64 15.40 8.60
C GLY A 126 -2.21 15.93 9.96
N ASP A 127 -2.69 17.12 10.32
CA ASP A 127 -2.38 17.78 11.58
C ASP A 127 -3.67 18.19 12.27
N CYS A 128 -3.58 18.41 13.57
CA CYS A 128 -4.64 19.03 14.33
C CYS A 128 -4.20 20.42 14.78
N VAL A 129 -5.05 21.40 14.55
CA VAL A 129 -4.95 22.75 15.10
C VAL A 129 -6.08 22.92 16.12
N ASP A 130 -5.93 23.82 17.08
CA ASP A 130 -7.02 24.19 17.96
C ASP A 130 -8.26 24.59 17.14
N ASN A 131 -9.45 24.12 17.55
CA ASN A 131 -10.70 24.42 16.83
C ASN A 131 -11.10 25.90 16.96
N ASP A 132 -10.62 26.57 18.01
CA ASP A 132 -10.95 27.97 18.29
C ASP A 132 -10.00 28.95 17.60
N ILE A 133 -8.95 28.45 16.92
CA ILE A 133 -7.97 29.28 16.23
C ILE A 133 -7.85 28.81 14.77
N ASN A 134 -8.11 29.72 13.85
CA ASN A 134 -7.83 29.49 12.44
C ASN A 134 -6.35 29.79 12.18
N ASP A 135 -5.56 28.74 11.96
CA ASP A 135 -4.17 28.86 11.53
C ASP A 135 -4.10 29.34 10.09
N THR A 136 -4.30 30.64 9.92
CA THR A 136 -4.11 31.30 8.62
C THR A 136 -2.64 31.56 8.31
N ASN A 137 -1.72 31.19 9.20
CA ASN A 137 -0.29 31.38 9.01
C ASN A 137 0.26 30.32 8.05
N SER A 138 0.38 30.70 6.78
CA SER A 138 0.97 29.86 5.74
C SER A 138 2.44 29.54 5.98
N ASP A 139 3.10 30.24 6.91
CA ASP A 139 4.54 30.09 7.17
C ASP A 139 4.83 28.95 8.15
N CYS A 140 3.82 28.42 8.84
CA CYS A 140 4.01 27.26 9.70
C CYS A 140 4.17 25.97 8.87
N GLU A 141 5.32 25.32 9.05
CA GLU A 141 5.59 24.01 8.47
C GLU A 141 4.54 22.99 8.93
N LEU A 142 4.11 22.13 8.00
CA LEU A 142 3.23 21.01 8.27
C LEU A 142 4.03 19.93 8.99
N ILE A 143 3.50 19.39 10.09
CA ILE A 143 4.24 18.50 10.99
C ILE A 143 4.06 17.04 10.55
N ALA A 144 2.88 16.69 10.05
CA ALA A 144 2.60 15.36 9.57
C ALA A 144 3.10 15.10 8.16
N ARG A 145 3.65 13.89 7.99
CA ARG A 145 4.16 13.41 6.71
C ARG A 145 3.67 12.02 6.39
N PHE A 146 3.70 11.71 5.10
CA PHE A 146 3.66 10.36 4.59
C PHE A 146 4.90 10.04 3.76
N VAL A 147 5.29 8.76 3.77
CA VAL A 147 6.33 8.23 2.89
C VAL A 147 5.80 6.98 2.20
N ILE A 148 5.77 7.02 0.87
CA ILE A 148 5.56 5.85 0.02
C ILE A 148 6.92 5.48 -0.58
N ASN A 149 7.30 4.21 -0.46
CA ASN A 149 8.50 3.65 -1.07
C ASN A 149 8.22 2.23 -1.56
N THR A 150 8.26 2.05 -2.88
CA THR A 150 8.02 0.78 -3.58
C THR A 150 9.28 0.19 -4.22
N TYR A 151 10.47 0.71 -3.88
CA TYR A 151 11.72 0.18 -4.41
C TYR A 151 11.86 -1.33 -4.12
N GLY A 152 12.35 -2.07 -5.12
CA GLY A 152 12.56 -3.51 -5.02
C GLY A 152 11.29 -4.37 -5.10
N THR A 153 10.13 -3.77 -5.41
CA THR A 153 8.86 -4.51 -5.58
C THR A 153 8.53 -4.84 -7.04
N GLY A 154 9.22 -4.23 -8.01
CA GLY A 154 8.88 -4.28 -9.43
C GLY A 154 7.66 -3.45 -9.82
N LEU A 155 7.16 -2.64 -8.89
CA LEU A 155 5.99 -1.79 -9.05
C LEU A 155 6.35 -0.36 -8.68
N ARG A 156 5.79 0.60 -9.41
CA ARG A 156 5.88 2.03 -9.10
C ARG A 156 4.51 2.66 -9.08
N ILE A 157 4.40 3.83 -8.45
CA ILE A 157 3.14 4.58 -8.42
C ILE A 157 2.95 5.32 -9.74
N LYS A 158 1.74 5.25 -10.32
CA LYS A 158 1.43 6.01 -11.54
C LYS A 158 1.43 7.51 -11.26
N SER A 159 1.97 8.29 -12.18
CA SER A 159 2.01 9.76 -12.08
C SER A 159 0.64 10.44 -12.08
N SER A 160 -0.43 9.71 -12.42
CA SER A 160 -1.81 10.19 -12.38
C SER A 160 -2.43 10.21 -10.99
N VAL A 161 -1.75 9.67 -9.96
CA VAL A 161 -2.25 9.65 -8.59
C VAL A 161 -2.26 11.08 -8.01
N THR A 162 -3.38 11.44 -7.40
CA THR A 162 -3.61 12.76 -6.80
C THR A 162 -4.06 12.63 -5.34
N TRP A 163 -3.80 13.67 -4.56
CA TRP A 163 -4.26 13.76 -3.18
C TRP A 163 -5.44 14.73 -3.07
N GLU A 164 -6.42 14.35 -2.27
CA GLU A 164 -7.54 15.17 -1.88
C GLU A 164 -7.42 15.55 -0.39
N THR A 165 -8.07 16.65 -0.02
CA THR A 165 -8.11 17.12 1.37
C THR A 165 -9.25 16.46 2.15
N TRP A 166 -9.05 16.24 3.44
CA TRP A 166 -10.10 15.84 4.39
C TRP A 166 -10.08 16.73 5.64
N GLY A 167 -11.20 16.77 6.35
CA GLY A 167 -11.40 17.67 7.50
C GLY A 167 -11.73 19.11 7.08
N VAL A 168 -12.30 19.89 8.00
CA VAL A 168 -12.87 21.22 7.72
C VAL A 168 -11.80 22.23 7.26
N GLY A 169 -10.54 22.03 7.64
CA GLY A 169 -9.41 22.88 7.26
C GLY A 169 -8.29 22.13 6.53
N GLY A 170 -8.56 20.96 5.95
CA GLY A 170 -7.53 20.11 5.34
C GLY A 170 -6.72 20.82 4.26
N ARG A 171 -5.40 20.58 4.25
CA ARG A 171 -4.46 21.15 3.29
C ARG A 171 -3.45 20.12 2.80
N VAL A 172 -3.17 20.21 1.52
CA VAL A 172 -2.04 19.53 0.88
C VAL A 172 -0.87 20.51 0.89
N GLY A 173 0.24 20.12 1.51
CA GLY A 173 1.51 20.84 1.42
C GLY A 173 2.31 20.40 0.20
N ASN A 174 3.62 20.23 0.39
CA ASN A 174 4.47 19.73 -0.68
C ASN A 174 4.35 18.20 -0.80
N ILE A 175 4.24 17.70 -2.02
CA ILE A 175 4.32 16.27 -2.37
C ILE A 175 5.44 16.12 -3.38
N THR A 176 6.54 15.52 -2.95
CA THR A 176 7.75 15.35 -3.75
C THR A 176 7.82 13.93 -4.28
N TRP A 177 8.03 13.81 -5.58
CA TRP A 177 8.18 12.54 -6.27
C TRP A 177 9.64 12.32 -6.65
N SER A 178 10.11 11.10 -6.43
CA SER A 178 11.29 10.58 -7.13
C SER A 178 11.04 10.56 -8.64
N GLN A 179 12.11 10.75 -9.42
CA GLN A 179 12.01 10.78 -10.88
C GLN A 179 11.52 9.45 -11.49
N ASP A 180 11.79 8.33 -10.82
CA ASP A 180 11.40 7.00 -11.26
C ASP A 180 10.02 6.55 -10.75
N GLY A 181 9.40 7.30 -9.82
CA GLY A 181 8.05 7.07 -9.32
C GLY A 181 7.94 6.01 -8.21
N HIS A 182 9.07 5.59 -7.61
CA HIS A 182 9.08 4.58 -6.54
C HIS A 182 8.99 5.18 -5.14
N SER A 183 9.46 6.42 -4.98
CA SER A 183 9.41 7.15 -3.71
C SER A 183 8.59 8.43 -3.83
N ILE A 184 7.72 8.63 -2.83
CA ILE A 184 6.91 9.83 -2.66
C ILE A 184 6.96 10.22 -1.19
N GLU A 185 7.35 11.46 -0.91
CA GLU A 185 7.22 12.06 0.42
C GLU A 185 6.28 13.24 0.33
N GLY A 186 5.31 13.31 1.24
CA GLY A 186 4.36 14.40 1.24
C GLY A 186 3.99 14.87 2.64
N TYR A 187 3.63 16.14 2.73
CA TYR A 187 3.27 16.82 3.96
C TYR A 187 1.86 17.35 3.84
N CYS A 188 1.04 17.10 4.86
CA CYS A 188 -0.36 17.51 4.88
C CYS A 188 -0.76 17.93 6.28
N GLY A 189 -1.75 18.81 6.37
CA GLY A 189 -2.19 19.32 7.66
C GLY A 189 -3.54 19.98 7.62
N SER A 190 -3.83 20.77 8.65
CA SER A 190 -5.06 21.53 8.77
C SER A 190 -4.78 22.97 9.16
N VAL A 191 -5.75 23.83 8.92
CA VAL A 191 -5.80 25.19 9.49
C VAL A 191 -6.86 25.39 10.57
N VAL A 192 -7.79 24.45 10.69
CA VAL A 192 -8.76 24.46 11.78
C VAL A 192 -9.13 23.02 12.11
N GLY A 193 -9.08 22.66 13.39
CA GLY A 193 -9.30 21.29 13.84
C GLY A 193 -8.36 20.28 13.21
N CYS A 194 -8.78 19.02 13.19
CA CYS A 194 -8.04 17.94 12.54
C CYS A 194 -8.38 17.85 11.06
N GLY A 195 -7.35 17.80 10.23
CA GLY A 195 -7.46 17.82 8.78
C GLY A 195 -6.15 17.43 8.12
N GLY A 196 -6.21 17.09 6.85
CA GLY A 196 -5.04 16.64 6.13
C GLY A 196 -5.35 16.33 4.68
N CYS A 197 -4.57 15.41 4.14
CA CYS A 197 -4.77 14.88 2.80
C CYS A 197 -4.69 13.35 2.79
N GLN A 198 -5.25 12.77 1.73
CA GLN A 198 -5.12 11.36 1.40
C GLN A 198 -5.15 11.19 -0.12
N PRO A 199 -4.58 10.11 -0.67
CA PRO A 199 -4.73 9.80 -2.08
C PRO A 199 -6.19 9.50 -2.40
N THR A 200 -6.70 9.96 -3.55
CA THR A 200 -8.01 9.54 -4.07
C THR A 200 -8.02 8.04 -4.35
N GLU A 201 -6.93 7.56 -4.95
CA GLU A 201 -6.57 6.16 -5.12
C GLU A 201 -5.07 6.05 -5.34
N ILE A 202 -4.46 4.91 -4.99
CA ILE A 202 -3.07 4.64 -5.32
C ILE A 202 -3.02 3.62 -6.44
N LEU A 203 -2.77 4.10 -7.66
CA LEU A 203 -2.59 3.28 -8.84
C LEU A 203 -1.11 2.93 -9.02
N ILE A 204 -0.86 1.71 -9.46
CA ILE A 204 0.48 1.15 -9.66
C ILE A 204 0.67 0.69 -11.09
N GLU A 205 1.92 0.65 -11.52
CA GLU A 205 2.31 0.04 -12.79
C GLU A 205 3.61 -0.72 -12.64
N ARG A 206 3.87 -1.62 -13.60
CA ARG A 206 5.08 -2.42 -13.62
C ARG A 206 6.31 -1.56 -13.90
N ASP A 207 7.37 -1.78 -13.15
CA ASP A 207 8.72 -1.31 -13.47
C ASP A 207 9.71 -2.50 -13.53
N PRO A 208 10.13 -2.91 -14.73
CA PRO A 208 11.04 -4.05 -14.89
C PRO A 208 12.42 -3.82 -14.26
N ASN A 209 12.87 -2.57 -14.12
CA ASN A 209 14.22 -2.27 -13.63
C ASN A 209 14.37 -2.49 -12.11
N TYR A 210 13.24 -2.48 -11.40
CA TYR A 210 13.18 -2.67 -9.94
C TYR A 210 12.46 -3.95 -9.54
N THR A 211 12.26 -4.87 -10.48
CA THR A 211 11.68 -6.18 -10.19
C THR A 211 12.69 -7.01 -9.40
N PRO A 212 12.33 -7.56 -8.22
CA PRO A 212 13.23 -8.40 -7.47
C PRO A 212 13.63 -9.62 -8.32
N PRO A 213 14.87 -10.14 -8.16
CA PRO A 213 15.33 -11.28 -8.95
C PRO A 213 14.34 -12.43 -8.84
N TYR A 214 14.06 -13.07 -9.97
CA TYR A 214 13.25 -14.27 -10.01
C TYR A 214 14.08 -15.44 -9.45
N ASP A 215 14.13 -15.55 -8.14
CA ASP A 215 14.77 -16.64 -7.42
C ASP A 215 13.73 -17.51 -6.69
N HIS A 216 14.09 -18.77 -6.47
CA HIS A 216 13.26 -19.71 -5.72
C HIS A 216 13.37 -19.51 -4.20
N ASP A 217 14.39 -18.78 -3.75
CA ASP A 217 14.67 -18.57 -2.33
C ASP A 217 13.87 -17.42 -1.73
N SER A 218 13.45 -16.44 -2.55
CA SER A 218 12.70 -15.28 -2.07
C SER A 218 11.19 -15.41 -2.20
N ALA A 219 10.67 -16.26 -3.10
CA ALA A 219 9.24 -16.56 -3.23
C ALA A 219 8.98 -17.93 -3.91
N THR A 220 7.87 -18.56 -3.53
CA THR A 220 7.47 -19.87 -4.07
C THR A 220 6.81 -19.73 -5.43
N LEU A 221 7.27 -20.50 -6.41
CA LEU A 221 6.57 -20.66 -7.69
C LEU A 221 5.64 -21.87 -7.63
N ILE A 222 4.34 -21.62 -7.71
CA ILE A 222 3.33 -22.69 -7.83
C ILE A 222 2.99 -22.90 -9.30
N LYS A 223 2.85 -24.17 -9.72
CA LYS A 223 2.37 -24.55 -11.05
C LYS A 223 0.95 -25.09 -10.95
N CYS A 224 -0.01 -24.40 -11.57
CA CYS A 224 -1.39 -24.87 -11.62
C CYS A 224 -1.55 -25.93 -12.72
N LYS A 225 -2.24 -27.03 -12.41
CA LYS A 225 -2.62 -28.05 -13.39
C LYS A 225 -4.11 -27.94 -13.66
N ALA A 226 -4.48 -27.72 -14.92
CA ALA A 226 -5.87 -27.81 -15.36
C ALA A 226 -6.04 -29.00 -16.31
N PRO A 227 -7.17 -29.73 -16.27
CA PRO A 227 -7.51 -30.68 -17.32
C PRO A 227 -7.48 -29.96 -18.68
N ALA A 228 -6.86 -30.56 -19.70
CA ALA A 228 -6.87 -29.99 -21.03
C ALA A 228 -8.33 -29.77 -21.50
N PRO A 229 -8.64 -28.66 -22.22
CA PRO A 229 -9.94 -28.46 -22.81
C PRO A 229 -10.32 -29.69 -23.63
N ILE A 230 -11.48 -30.27 -23.38
CA ILE A 230 -12.03 -31.31 -24.25
C ILE A 230 -12.29 -30.61 -25.58
N GLY A 231 -11.47 -30.89 -26.59
CA GLY A 231 -11.69 -30.36 -27.92
C GLY A 231 -13.12 -30.70 -28.35
N ASN A 232 -13.88 -29.67 -28.74
CA ASN A 232 -15.16 -29.90 -29.41
C ASN A 232 -14.84 -30.67 -30.69
N VAL A 233 -15.22 -31.96 -30.70
CA VAL A 233 -15.20 -32.83 -31.88
C VAL A 233 -16.32 -32.41 -32.83
#